data_AF-A0A8X6RNE7-F1
#
_entry.id   AF-A0A8X6RNE7-F1
#
_cell.length_a   1.000
_cell.length_b   1.000
_cell.length_c   1.000
_cell.angle_alpha   90.00
_cell.angle_beta   90.00
_cell.angle_gamma   90.00
#
_symmetry.space_group_name_H-M   'P 1'
#
loop_
_entity.id
_entity.type
_entity.pdbx_description
1 polymer ?
#
loop_
_entity_poly.entity_id
_entity_poly.type
_entity_poly.pdbx_seq_one_letter_code
_entity_poly.pdbx_strand_id
1 'polypeptide(L)'
;MSAALNKCQIILRFCNSSTGAIEEHFVGIIAFAETMGESITNSILQELERNGLDIQNCPGQGYDNGANMVGVNKGVRTRILNINPRAFFTPCGCHSWNLLLIDVANSSATAKTFFGFINKIYVLFLKSSKRWDIVKTELKLTFKPLSETRWDSRIGAVKAIFLQFDDVIEFVNERKNKSDDFETLSDCDAVLNETFCFEFIVAMHVWYEVLLRVNNISKLWQSVQVNLKVAIDTLRSFCSWIQEFRNTGFDNSVAQARLFVEKSTFEIESQFKEKRTARKKRMFGYEHIDEPIQSFEM
;
A
#
# COMPACT_ATOMS: atom_id res chain seq x y z
N MET A 1 5.88 31.01 3.75
CA MET A 1 5.46 29.63 3.39
C MET A 1 5.46 29.53 1.87
N SER A 2 6.42 28.82 1.29
CA SER A 2 6.36 28.47 -0.14
C SER A 2 5.20 27.48 -0.31
N ALA A 3 4.21 27.83 -1.13
CA ALA A 3 3.17 26.87 -1.50
C ALA A 3 3.85 25.68 -2.21
N ALA A 4 3.60 24.47 -1.74
CA ALA A 4 4.16 23.27 -2.36
C ALA A 4 3.68 23.20 -3.81
N LEU A 5 4.60 23.43 -4.76
CA LEU A 5 4.32 23.31 -6.18
C LEU A 5 4.06 21.85 -6.53
N ASN A 6 2.95 21.60 -7.23
CA ASN A 6 2.70 20.31 -7.83
C ASN A 6 3.66 20.12 -9.00
N LYS A 7 4.08 18.88 -9.24
CA LYS A 7 5.03 18.54 -10.30
C LYS A 7 4.50 17.39 -11.14
N CYS A 8 4.68 17.47 -12.44
CA CYS A 8 4.41 16.39 -13.37
C CYS A 8 5.64 16.15 -14.25
N GLN A 9 5.95 14.89 -14.52
CA GLN A 9 6.99 14.49 -15.46
C GLN A 9 6.37 14.26 -16.81
N ILE A 10 7.01 14.78 -17.86
CA ILE A 10 6.62 14.55 -19.25
C ILE A 10 7.60 13.53 -19.83
N ILE A 11 7.04 12.43 -20.32
CA ILE A 11 7.77 11.33 -20.95
C ILE A 11 7.12 11.09 -22.32
N LEU A 12 7.93 11.03 -23.36
CA LEU A 12 7.48 10.56 -24.67
C LEU A 12 7.75 9.07 -24.79
N ARG A 13 6.71 8.32 -25.18
CA ARG A 13 6.80 6.90 -25.48
C ARG A 13 6.57 6.67 -26.97
N PHE A 14 7.51 6.02 -27.64
CA PHE A 14 7.43 5.76 -29.08
C PHE A 14 8.05 4.42 -29.45
N CYS A 15 7.77 3.96 -30.67
CA CYS A 15 8.40 2.78 -31.24
C CYS A 15 9.52 3.22 -32.18
N ASN A 16 10.73 2.73 -31.95
CA ASN A 16 11.85 2.96 -32.85
C ASN A 16 11.67 2.13 -34.11
N SER A 17 11.44 2.78 -35.25
CA SER A 17 11.15 2.10 -36.52
C SER A 17 12.29 1.18 -37.01
N SER A 18 13.54 1.45 -36.61
CA SER A 18 14.70 0.67 -37.04
C SER A 18 14.87 -0.62 -36.23
N THR A 19 14.55 -0.57 -34.93
CA THR A 19 14.76 -1.70 -34.00
C THR A 19 13.47 -2.42 -33.62
N GLY A 20 12.31 -1.78 -33.86
CA GLY A 20 11.01 -2.21 -33.35
C GLY A 20 10.85 -2.07 -31.82
N ALA A 21 11.83 -1.47 -31.14
CA ALA A 21 11.83 -1.35 -29.69
C ALA A 21 10.91 -0.22 -29.21
N ILE A 22 10.22 -0.45 -28.10
CA ILE A 22 9.51 0.62 -27.38
C ILE A 22 10.51 1.36 -26.50
N GLU A 23 10.55 2.67 -26.67
CA GLU A 23 11.44 3.57 -25.95
C GLU A 23 10.64 4.65 -25.21
N GLU A 24 11.16 5.06 -24.05
CA GLU A 24 10.63 6.17 -23.25
C GLU A 24 11.74 7.21 -23.05
N HIS A 25 11.48 8.45 -23.47
CA HIS A 25 12.42 9.55 -23.37
C HIS A 25 11.85 10.62 -22.45
N PHE A 26 12.62 10.98 -21.42
CA PHE A 26 12.29 12.06 -20.52
C PHE A 26 12.42 13.40 -21.23
N VAL A 27 11.34 14.20 -21.21
CA VAL A 27 11.31 15.54 -21.82
C VAL A 27 11.58 16.60 -20.78
N GLY A 28 10.90 16.53 -19.63
CA GLY A 28 11.01 17.57 -18.62
C GLY A 28 10.12 17.35 -17.40
N ILE A 29 10.32 18.20 -16.40
CA ILE A 29 9.43 18.32 -15.23
C ILE A 29 8.75 19.68 -15.30
N ILE A 30 7.42 19.67 -15.35
CA ILE A 30 6.61 20.87 -15.20
C ILE A 30 6.23 21.06 -13.73
N ALA A 31 6.28 22.30 -13.26
CA ALA A 31 5.84 22.68 -11.93
C ALA A 31 4.71 23.70 -12.05
N PHE A 32 3.61 23.47 -11.35
CA PHE A 32 2.42 24.33 -11.40
C PHE A 32 1.86 24.53 -9.99
N ALA A 33 1.46 25.77 -9.70
CA ALA A 33 0.81 26.12 -8.45
C ALA A 33 -0.68 25.75 -8.48
N GLU A 34 -1.31 25.92 -9.64
CA GLU A 34 -2.73 25.65 -9.86
C GLU A 34 -2.93 24.27 -10.47
N THR A 35 -3.79 23.45 -9.87
CA THR A 35 -4.08 22.08 -10.34
C THR A 35 -5.19 22.01 -11.39
N MET A 36 -5.65 23.16 -11.91
CA MET A 36 -6.70 23.19 -12.92
C MET A 36 -6.22 22.58 -14.23
N GLY A 37 -7.08 21.82 -14.91
CA GLY A 37 -6.72 21.17 -16.18
C GLY A 37 -6.22 22.14 -17.25
N GLU A 38 -6.64 23.41 -17.21
CA GLU A 38 -6.13 24.47 -18.09
C GLU A 38 -4.66 24.81 -17.84
N SER A 39 -4.31 25.07 -16.58
CA SER A 39 -2.94 25.41 -16.17
C SER A 39 -1.98 24.27 -16.53
N ILE A 40 -2.38 23.04 -16.23
CA ILE A 40 -1.61 21.84 -16.56
C ILE A 40 -1.44 21.69 -18.08
N THR A 41 -2.51 21.90 -18.86
CA THR A 41 -2.45 21.82 -20.34
C THR A 41 -1.45 22.84 -20.89
N ASN A 42 -1.53 24.10 -20.44
CA ASN A 42 -0.64 25.16 -20.90
C ASN A 42 0.83 24.86 -20.55
N SER A 43 1.10 24.36 -19.33
CA SER A 43 2.45 23.94 -18.95
C SER A 43 2.98 22.78 -19.80
N ILE A 44 2.14 21.80 -20.14
CA ILE A 44 2.54 20.70 -21.04
C ILE A 44 2.91 21.26 -22.42
N LEU A 45 2.06 22.10 -23.02
CA LEU A 45 2.30 22.67 -24.35
C LEU A 45 3.57 23.52 -24.38
N GLN A 46 3.77 24.36 -23.35
CA GLN A 46 4.98 25.17 -23.24
C GLN A 46 6.23 24.30 -23.13
N GLU A 47 6.19 23.22 -22.35
CA GLU A 47 7.36 22.34 -22.20
C GLU A 47 7.65 21.56 -23.50
N LEU A 48 6.62 21.15 -24.24
CA LEU A 48 6.81 20.55 -25.57
C LEU A 48 7.43 21.56 -26.55
N GLU A 49 6.90 22.78 -26.61
CA GLU A 49 7.41 23.85 -27.48
C GLU A 49 8.87 24.19 -27.17
N ARG A 50 9.22 24.30 -25.88
CA ARG A 50 10.61 24.53 -25.42
C ARG A 50 11.59 23.45 -25.88
N ASN A 51 11.11 22.22 -26.06
CA ASN A 51 11.89 21.09 -26.55
C ASN A 51 11.76 20.89 -28.07
N GLY A 52 11.10 21.80 -28.79
CA GLY A 52 10.89 21.71 -30.24
C GLY A 52 9.94 20.59 -30.67
N LEU A 53 9.06 20.14 -29.76
CA LEU A 53 8.11 19.06 -29.98
C LEU A 53 6.73 19.62 -30.34
N ASP A 54 6.25 19.28 -31.53
CA ASP A 54 4.89 19.63 -31.95
C ASP A 54 3.87 18.62 -31.39
N ILE A 55 2.89 19.10 -30.63
CA ILE A 55 1.78 18.31 -30.08
C ILE A 55 0.98 17.57 -31.15
N GLN A 56 0.96 18.09 -32.39
CA GLN A 56 0.32 17.40 -33.52
C GLN A 56 1.01 16.07 -33.84
N ASN A 57 2.28 15.90 -33.49
CA ASN A 57 3.02 14.65 -33.66
C ASN A 57 2.89 13.68 -32.47
N CYS A 58 2.05 14.00 -31.48
CA CYS A 58 1.77 13.15 -30.33
C CYS A 58 0.35 12.56 -30.40
N PRO A 59 0.12 11.47 -31.16
CA PRO A 59 -1.20 10.85 -31.32
C PRO A 59 -1.65 10.03 -30.09
N GLY A 60 -0.96 10.15 -28.96
CA GLY A 60 -1.30 9.46 -27.72
C GLY A 60 -1.13 10.39 -26.53
N GLN A 61 -2.01 10.23 -25.54
CA GLN A 61 -1.94 10.91 -24.25
C GLN A 61 -2.32 9.93 -23.14
N GLY A 62 -1.55 9.93 -22.05
CA GLY A 62 -1.76 9.05 -20.90
C GLY A 62 -1.47 9.77 -19.60
N TYR A 63 -2.42 9.73 -18.66
CA TYR A 63 -2.37 10.46 -17.40
C TYR A 63 -2.94 9.61 -16.25
N ASP A 64 -2.76 10.08 -15.01
CA ASP A 64 -3.55 9.57 -13.88
C ASP A 64 -5.06 9.82 -14.10
N ASN A 65 -5.89 9.15 -13.31
CA ASN A 65 -7.34 9.22 -13.47
C ASN A 65 -7.96 10.36 -12.64
N GLY A 66 -7.17 11.32 -12.21
CA GLY A 66 -7.63 12.48 -11.46
C GLY A 66 -8.57 13.36 -12.29
N ALA A 67 -9.56 13.96 -11.64
CA ALA A 67 -10.62 14.71 -12.31
C ALA A 67 -10.09 15.84 -13.22
N ASN A 68 -9.01 16.51 -12.82
CA ASN A 68 -8.37 17.56 -13.63
C ASN A 68 -7.62 17.01 -14.85
N MET A 69 -7.21 15.75 -14.84
CA MET A 69 -6.55 15.10 -15.97
C MET A 69 -7.58 14.52 -16.95
N VAL A 70 -8.56 13.76 -16.46
CA VAL A 70 -9.47 12.97 -17.31
C VAL A 70 -10.85 13.59 -17.54
N GLY A 71 -11.14 14.71 -16.87
CA GLY A 71 -12.46 15.35 -16.88
C GLY A 71 -12.95 15.72 -18.28
N VAL A 72 -14.17 15.32 -18.61
CA VAL A 72 -14.75 15.42 -19.97
C VAL A 72 -14.96 16.85 -20.46
N ASN A 73 -15.16 17.81 -19.55
CA ASN A 73 -15.47 19.20 -19.92
C ASN A 73 -14.25 20.13 -19.84
N LYS A 74 -13.43 19.97 -18.80
CA LYS A 74 -12.35 20.92 -18.46
C LYS A 74 -11.00 20.26 -18.19
N GLY A 75 -10.91 18.94 -18.30
CA GLY A 75 -9.69 18.19 -18.00
C GLY A 75 -8.65 18.32 -19.11
N VAL A 76 -7.39 18.00 -18.78
CA VAL A 76 -6.26 17.97 -19.72
C VAL A 76 -6.59 17.10 -20.94
N ARG A 77 -7.19 15.93 -20.70
CA ARG A 77 -7.64 15.01 -21.75
C ARG A 77 -8.42 15.72 -22.86
N THR A 78 -9.49 16.40 -22.47
CA THR A 78 -10.40 17.07 -23.42
C THR A 78 -9.69 18.22 -24.13
N ARG A 79 -8.89 18.99 -23.39
CA ARG A 79 -8.18 20.15 -23.96
C ARG A 79 -7.13 19.73 -24.98
N ILE A 80 -6.32 18.72 -24.68
CA ILE A 80 -5.34 18.17 -25.62
C ILE A 80 -6.04 17.53 -26.83
N LEU A 81 -7.15 16.83 -26.63
CA LEU A 81 -7.92 16.25 -27.74
C LEU A 81 -8.50 17.32 -28.68
N ASN A 82 -8.92 18.47 -28.14
CA ASN A 82 -9.39 19.60 -28.96
C ASN A 82 -8.27 20.22 -29.80
N ILE A 83 -7.02 20.15 -29.33
CA ILE A 83 -5.84 20.67 -30.04
C ILE A 83 -5.35 19.65 -31.08
N ASN A 84 -5.25 18.38 -30.69
CA ASN A 84 -4.90 17.28 -31.58
C ASN A 84 -5.99 16.19 -31.51
N PRO A 85 -6.93 16.16 -32.46
CA PRO A 85 -8.01 15.16 -32.50
C PRO A 85 -7.53 13.71 -32.63
N ARG A 86 -6.24 13.48 -32.98
CA ARG A 86 -5.63 12.15 -33.05
C ARG A 86 -5.04 11.70 -31.71
N ALA A 87 -4.94 12.57 -30.69
CA ALA A 87 -4.35 12.26 -29.40
C ALA A 87 -5.25 11.30 -28.59
N PHE A 88 -5.14 9.99 -28.85
CA PHE A 88 -5.94 8.99 -28.16
C PHE A 88 -5.60 8.94 -26.68
N PHE A 89 -6.63 8.98 -25.83
CA PHE A 89 -6.46 8.94 -24.38
C PHE A 89 -6.46 7.53 -23.81
N THR A 90 -5.41 7.21 -23.05
CA THR A 90 -5.27 5.97 -22.29
C THR A 90 -5.24 6.27 -20.79
N PRO A 91 -6.21 5.78 -19.98
CA PRO A 91 -6.19 5.95 -18.54
C PRO A 91 -5.06 5.13 -17.90
N CYS A 92 -4.55 5.58 -16.76
CA CYS A 92 -3.47 4.88 -16.06
C CYS A 92 -4.01 3.65 -15.31
N GLY A 93 -3.69 2.46 -15.83
CA GLY A 93 -4.00 1.18 -15.17
C GLY A 93 -3.34 1.05 -13.80
N CYS A 94 -2.10 1.52 -13.64
CA CYS A 94 -1.40 1.53 -12.35
C CYS A 94 -2.10 2.41 -11.30
N HIS A 95 -2.73 3.51 -11.72
CA HIS A 95 -3.50 4.36 -10.81
C HIS A 95 -4.79 3.67 -10.38
N SER A 96 -5.54 3.08 -11.31
CA SER A 96 -6.72 2.27 -10.98
C SER A 96 -6.38 1.10 -10.05
N TRP A 97 -5.27 0.42 -10.30
CA TRP A 97 -4.75 -0.65 -9.45
C TRP A 97 -4.46 -0.15 -8.04
N ASN A 98 -3.77 0.98 -7.91
CA ASN A 98 -3.49 1.60 -6.62
C ASN A 98 -4.77 1.96 -5.85
N LEU A 99 -5.77 2.55 -6.51
CA LEU A 99 -7.05 2.90 -5.88
C LEU A 99 -7.78 1.66 -5.36
N LEU A 100 -7.89 0.61 -6.19
CA LEU A 100 -8.49 -0.66 -5.78
C LEU A 100 -7.84 -1.22 -4.51
N LEU A 101 -6.52 -1.17 -4.42
CA LEU A 101 -5.77 -1.71 -3.28
C LEU A 101 -5.94 -0.88 -2.01
N ILE A 102 -6.05 0.45 -2.16
CA ILE A 102 -6.39 1.34 -1.04
C ILE A 102 -7.79 0.99 -0.50
N ASP A 103 -8.76 0.77 -1.37
CA ASP A 103 -10.11 0.39 -0.98
C ASP A 103 -10.12 -0.99 -0.29
N VAL A 104 -9.37 -1.95 -0.81
CA VAL A 104 -9.21 -3.28 -0.19
C VAL A 104 -8.57 -3.19 1.19
N ALA A 105 -7.51 -2.39 1.37
CA ALA A 105 -6.90 -2.18 2.70
C ALA A 105 -7.87 -1.50 3.69
N ASN A 106 -8.88 -0.79 3.19
CA ASN A 106 -9.91 -0.11 3.96
C ASN A 106 -11.26 -0.86 4.00
N SER A 107 -11.32 -2.08 3.49
CA SER A 107 -12.57 -2.84 3.33
C SER A 107 -13.11 -3.43 4.63
N SER A 108 -12.26 -3.65 5.64
CA SER A 108 -12.66 -4.28 6.90
C SER A 108 -11.99 -3.63 8.11
N ALA A 109 -12.64 -3.74 9.27
CA ALA A 109 -12.07 -3.29 10.53
C ALA A 109 -10.73 -4.01 10.83
N THR A 110 -10.67 -5.33 10.60
CA THR A 110 -9.45 -6.12 10.79
C THR A 110 -8.29 -5.59 9.94
N ALA A 111 -8.53 -5.30 8.65
CA ALA A 111 -7.51 -4.74 7.77
C ALA A 111 -7.03 -3.35 8.24
N LYS A 112 -7.98 -2.48 8.60
CA LYS A 112 -7.68 -1.13 9.10
C LYS A 112 -6.86 -1.17 10.38
N THR A 113 -7.25 -2.01 11.33
CA THR A 113 -6.52 -2.19 12.60
C THR A 113 -5.12 -2.72 12.35
N PHE A 114 -4.97 -3.75 11.50
CA PHE A 114 -3.67 -4.30 11.13
C PHE A 114 -2.74 -3.21 10.56
N PHE A 115 -3.17 -2.48 9.52
CA PHE A 115 -2.35 -1.44 8.93
C PHE A 115 -2.12 -0.24 9.87
N GLY A 116 -3.11 0.13 10.68
CA GLY A 116 -2.96 1.15 11.71
C GLY A 116 -1.86 0.78 12.70
N PHE A 117 -1.79 -0.50 13.08
CA PHE A 117 -0.78 -1.01 13.98
C PHE A 117 0.61 -1.10 13.35
N ILE A 118 0.72 -1.54 12.08
CA ILE A 118 1.97 -1.46 11.31
C ILE A 118 2.52 -0.02 11.30
N ASN A 119 1.65 0.98 11.14
CA ASN A 119 2.04 2.39 11.21
C ASN A 119 2.45 2.83 12.63
N LYS A 120 1.79 2.30 13.68
CA LYS A 120 2.17 2.57 15.08
C LYS A 120 3.60 2.11 15.37
N ILE A 121 3.98 0.92 14.90
CA ILE A 121 5.36 0.41 14.98
C ILE A 121 6.33 1.41 14.32
N TYR A 122 6.03 1.86 13.10
CA TYR A 122 6.86 2.85 12.41
C TYR A 122 7.00 4.17 13.19
N VAL A 123 5.90 4.71 13.73
CA VAL A 123 5.91 5.97 14.50
C VAL A 123 6.73 5.85 15.78
N LEU A 124 6.70 4.70 16.46
CA LEU A 124 7.51 4.43 17.66
C LEU A 124 9.01 4.63 17.38
N PHE A 125 9.47 4.16 16.21
CA PHE A 125 10.85 4.31 15.76
C PHE A 125 11.20 5.71 15.28
N LEU A 126 10.24 6.45 14.71
CA LEU A 126 10.45 7.81 14.23
C LEU A 126 10.56 8.88 15.31
N LYS A 127 9.93 8.68 16.47
CA LYS A 127 9.79 9.72 17.54
C LYS A 127 11.14 10.27 18.08
N SER A 128 12.30 9.80 17.62
CA SER A 128 13.60 10.42 17.90
C SER A 128 14.59 10.18 16.78
N SER A 129 15.33 11.22 16.38
CA SER A 129 16.42 11.14 15.39
C SER A 129 17.49 10.13 15.81
N LYS A 130 17.85 10.09 17.10
CA LYS A 130 18.76 9.08 17.66
C LYS A 130 18.19 7.66 17.51
N ARG A 131 16.88 7.46 17.71
CA ARG A 131 16.22 6.15 17.52
C ARG A 131 16.28 5.71 16.06
N TRP A 132 16.10 6.63 15.12
CA TRP A 132 16.16 6.33 13.69
C TRP A 132 17.55 5.91 13.21
N ASP A 133 18.60 6.52 13.75
CA ASP A 133 19.98 6.16 13.40
C ASP A 133 20.38 4.79 13.99
N ILE A 134 19.89 4.44 15.17
CA ILE A 134 20.06 3.08 15.74
C ILE A 134 19.30 2.06 14.90
N VAL A 135 18.05 2.33 14.53
CA VAL A 135 17.26 1.45 13.64
C VAL A 135 17.97 1.20 12.31
N LYS A 136 18.63 2.20 11.72
CA LYS A 136 19.43 2.00 10.49
C LYS A 136 20.70 1.16 10.69
N THR A 137 21.20 1.11 11.92
CA THR A 137 22.45 0.40 12.25
C THR A 137 22.16 -1.05 12.65
N GLU A 138 21.07 -1.27 13.39
CA GLU A 138 20.69 -2.58 13.94
C GLU A 138 19.73 -3.37 13.02
N LEU A 139 18.84 -2.69 12.29
CA LEU A 139 17.89 -3.33 11.39
C LEU A 139 18.34 -3.28 9.94
N LYS A 140 18.28 -4.43 9.26
CA LYS A 140 18.68 -4.57 7.86
C LYS A 140 17.70 -3.91 6.90
N LEU A 141 16.41 -3.88 7.23
CA LEU A 141 15.38 -3.24 6.42
C LEU A 141 14.85 -1.99 7.14
N THR A 142 14.94 -0.86 6.45
CA THR A 142 14.37 0.40 6.95
C THR A 142 12.85 0.36 6.84
N PHE A 143 12.17 0.67 7.94
CA PHE A 143 10.72 0.84 7.92
C PHE A 143 10.30 1.97 6.97
N LYS A 144 9.15 1.81 6.34
CA LYS A 144 8.56 2.86 5.50
C LYS A 144 7.25 3.34 6.12
N PRO A 145 6.95 4.65 6.06
CA PRO A 145 5.64 5.14 6.45
C PRO A 145 4.58 4.51 5.55
N LEU A 146 3.40 4.27 6.11
CA LEU A 146 2.24 4.03 5.25
C LEU A 146 1.88 5.32 4.51
N SER A 147 1.50 5.16 3.25
CA SER A 147 0.94 6.24 2.45
C SER A 147 -0.53 5.94 2.18
N GLU A 148 -1.38 6.94 2.45
CA GLU A 148 -2.80 6.87 2.10
C GLU A 148 -2.99 6.76 0.58
N THR A 149 -2.09 7.36 -0.20
CA THR A 149 -2.21 7.48 -1.65
C THR A 149 -1.33 6.51 -2.42
N ARG A 150 -0.33 5.87 -1.80
CA ARG A 150 0.61 4.96 -2.48
C ARG A 150 0.62 3.59 -1.82
N TRP A 151 0.03 2.62 -2.49
CA TRP A 151 -0.10 1.25 -2.02
C TRP A 151 1.26 0.54 -1.82
N ASP A 152 2.29 0.83 -2.64
CA ASP A 152 3.65 0.25 -2.54
C ASP A 152 4.32 0.50 -1.18
N SER A 153 3.95 1.57 -0.49
CA SER A 153 4.42 1.85 0.86
C SER A 153 4.07 0.72 1.85
N ARG A 154 2.92 0.07 1.66
CA ARG A 154 2.39 -0.98 2.54
C ARG A 154 3.23 -2.24 2.49
N ILE A 155 3.64 -2.69 1.29
CA ILE A 155 4.52 -3.86 1.17
C ILE A 155 5.88 -3.57 1.82
N GLY A 156 6.42 -2.36 1.66
CA GLY A 156 7.66 -1.96 2.32
C GLY A 156 7.57 -2.04 3.84
N ALA A 157 6.47 -1.51 4.41
CA ALA A 157 6.25 -1.51 5.85
C ALA A 157 6.04 -2.92 6.42
N VAL A 158 5.16 -3.73 5.80
CA VAL A 158 4.90 -5.11 6.24
C VAL A 158 6.14 -5.98 6.08
N LYS A 159 6.84 -5.90 4.94
CA LYS A 159 8.07 -6.67 4.68
C LYS A 159 9.16 -6.37 5.71
N ALA A 160 9.31 -5.09 6.09
CA ALA A 160 10.30 -4.67 7.07
C ALA A 160 9.99 -5.19 8.47
N ILE A 161 8.73 -5.47 8.83
CA ILE A 161 8.42 -6.11 10.11
C ILE A 161 8.56 -7.63 9.98
N PHE A 162 7.98 -8.20 8.93
CA PHE A 162 7.90 -9.64 8.71
C PHE A 162 9.26 -10.35 8.68
N LEU A 163 10.26 -9.76 8.00
CA LEU A 163 11.57 -10.41 7.76
C LEU A 163 12.58 -10.25 8.90
N GLN A 164 12.30 -9.40 9.88
CA GLN A 164 13.21 -9.09 11.00
C GLN A 164 12.40 -9.00 12.31
N PHE A 165 11.36 -9.82 12.41
CA PHE A 165 10.35 -9.73 13.46
C PHE A 165 10.94 -9.83 14.87
N ASP A 166 11.83 -10.79 15.10
CA ASP A 166 12.52 -10.95 16.38
C ASP A 166 13.39 -9.73 16.71
N ASP A 167 14.15 -9.22 15.74
CA ASP A 167 14.98 -8.00 15.91
C ASP A 167 14.10 -6.78 16.29
N VAL A 168 12.89 -6.69 15.71
CA VAL A 168 11.91 -5.64 16.04
C VAL A 168 11.44 -5.77 17.50
N ILE A 169 11.12 -6.98 17.95
CA ILE A 169 10.68 -7.22 19.33
C ILE A 169 11.81 -6.94 20.32
N GLU A 170 13.02 -7.41 20.02
CA GLU A 170 14.21 -7.17 20.85
C GLU A 170 14.45 -5.67 21.02
N PHE A 171 14.45 -4.92 19.92
CA PHE A 171 14.60 -3.47 19.97
C PHE A 171 13.50 -2.81 20.82
N VAL A 172 12.24 -3.22 20.68
CA VAL A 172 11.12 -2.65 21.46
C VAL A 172 11.30 -2.95 22.95
N ASN A 173 11.72 -4.16 23.30
CA ASN A 173 12.03 -4.55 24.69
C ASN A 173 13.20 -3.74 25.27
N GLU A 174 14.30 -3.63 24.54
CA GLU A 174 15.42 -2.78 24.96
C GLU A 174 14.99 -1.34 25.18
N ARG A 175 14.16 -0.81 24.27
CA ARG A 175 13.68 0.56 24.35
C ARG A 175 12.82 0.78 25.57
N LYS A 176 11.92 -0.16 25.86
CA LYS A 176 11.07 -0.16 27.07
C LYS A 176 11.94 -0.13 28.33
N ASN A 177 12.99 -0.96 28.40
CA ASN A 177 13.89 -1.03 29.54
C ASN A 177 14.75 0.23 29.74
N LYS A 178 14.99 0.99 28.67
CA LYS A 178 15.81 2.22 28.68
C LYS A 178 14.99 3.52 28.73
N SER A 179 13.66 3.47 28.90
CA SER A 179 12.78 4.65 28.86
C SER A 179 12.11 4.93 30.20
N ASP A 180 12.16 6.18 30.65
CA ASP A 180 11.32 6.67 31.76
C ASP A 180 10.08 7.45 31.27
N ASP A 181 10.00 7.70 29.95
CA ASP A 181 8.87 8.40 29.34
C ASP A 181 7.62 7.52 29.29
N PHE A 182 6.56 7.97 29.98
CA PHE A 182 5.29 7.24 30.09
C PHE A 182 4.65 6.92 28.74
N GLU A 183 4.72 7.84 27.77
CA GLU A 183 4.14 7.62 26.44
C GLU A 183 4.90 6.53 25.69
N THR A 184 6.24 6.57 25.70
CA THR A 184 7.08 5.53 25.10
C THR A 184 6.86 4.17 25.75
N LEU A 185 6.73 4.10 27.08
CA LEU A 185 6.47 2.83 27.79
C LEU A 185 5.13 2.21 27.37
N SER A 186 4.07 3.03 27.38
CA SER A 186 2.73 2.61 26.93
C SER A 186 2.71 2.17 25.47
N ASP A 187 3.41 2.90 24.59
CA ASP A 187 3.54 2.53 23.18
C ASP A 187 4.31 1.21 22.99
N CYS A 188 5.39 0.98 23.74
CA CYS A 188 6.13 -0.28 23.69
C CYS A 188 5.28 -1.46 24.19
N ASP A 189 4.54 -1.28 25.28
CA ASP A 189 3.60 -2.31 25.79
C ASP A 189 2.52 -2.65 24.79
N ALA A 190 1.91 -1.62 24.19
CA ALA A 190 0.92 -1.82 23.15
C ALA A 190 1.51 -2.56 21.94
N VAL A 191 2.76 -2.26 21.58
CA VAL A 191 3.42 -2.95 20.47
C VAL A 191 3.65 -4.42 20.79
N LEU A 192 4.27 -4.72 21.93
CA LEU A 192 4.59 -6.10 22.35
C LEU A 192 3.33 -6.98 22.46
N ASN A 193 2.28 -6.46 23.12
CA ASN A 193 1.03 -7.19 23.34
C ASN A 193 0.34 -7.62 22.04
N GLU A 194 0.36 -6.77 21.02
CA GLU A 194 -0.26 -7.07 19.74
C GLU A 194 0.66 -7.92 18.87
N THR A 195 1.99 -7.70 18.88
CA THR A 195 2.91 -8.57 18.13
C THR A 195 2.91 -10.01 18.63
N PHE A 196 2.59 -10.24 19.91
CA PHE A 196 2.46 -11.58 20.49
C PHE A 196 1.06 -12.18 20.31
N CYS A 197 0.15 -11.46 19.62
CA CYS A 197 -1.17 -11.95 19.30
C CYS A 197 -1.12 -12.82 18.04
N PHE A 198 -1.63 -14.06 18.11
CA PHE A 198 -1.59 -14.96 16.96
C PHE A 198 -2.37 -14.41 15.76
N GLU A 199 -3.48 -13.71 16.01
CA GLU A 199 -4.28 -13.00 15.00
C GLU A 199 -3.43 -12.00 14.19
N PHE A 200 -2.55 -11.26 14.85
CA PHE A 200 -1.67 -10.29 14.21
C PHE A 200 -0.67 -11.00 13.29
N ILE A 201 -0.08 -12.10 13.76
CA ILE A 201 0.89 -12.89 12.99
C ILE A 201 0.23 -13.51 11.76
N VAL A 202 -0.98 -14.08 11.92
CA VAL A 202 -1.76 -14.61 10.79
C VAL A 202 -2.10 -13.50 9.78
N ALA A 203 -2.57 -12.34 10.26
CA ALA A 203 -2.85 -11.19 9.40
C ALA A 203 -1.59 -10.73 8.65
N MET A 204 -0.44 -10.73 9.31
CA MET A 204 0.84 -10.38 8.70
C MET A 204 1.21 -11.33 7.56
N HIS A 205 1.01 -12.65 7.73
CA HIS A 205 1.26 -13.64 6.67
C HIS A 205 0.32 -13.45 5.47
N VAL A 206 -0.99 -13.31 5.74
CA VAL A 206 -2.00 -13.07 4.70
C VAL A 206 -1.67 -11.82 3.89
N TRP A 207 -1.42 -10.70 4.58
CA TRP A 207 -1.14 -9.43 3.91
C TRP A 207 0.20 -9.44 3.20
N TYR A 208 1.24 -10.07 3.76
CA TYR A 208 2.54 -10.15 3.12
C TYR A 208 2.45 -10.88 1.77
N GLU A 209 1.76 -12.03 1.71
CA GLU A 209 1.61 -12.78 0.46
C GLU A 209 0.81 -12.00 -0.60
N VAL A 210 -0.33 -11.43 -0.21
CA VAL A 210 -1.16 -10.60 -1.10
C VAL A 210 -0.35 -9.41 -1.62
N LEU A 211 0.27 -8.65 -0.73
CA LEU A 211 1.03 -7.45 -1.08
C LEU A 211 2.24 -7.76 -1.96
N LEU A 212 2.90 -8.90 -1.74
CA LEU A 212 4.05 -9.31 -2.56
C LEU A 212 3.64 -9.55 -4.01
N ARG A 213 2.54 -10.28 -4.24
CA ARG A 213 2.04 -10.56 -5.59
C ARG A 213 1.56 -9.29 -6.28
N VAL A 214 0.83 -8.46 -5.55
CA VAL A 214 0.38 -7.15 -6.03
C VAL A 214 1.57 -6.27 -6.43
N ASN A 215 2.68 -6.33 -5.70
CA ASN A 215 3.92 -5.59 -6.02
C ASN A 215 4.53 -6.01 -7.33
N ASN A 216 4.62 -7.33 -7.53
CA ASN A 216 5.18 -7.88 -8.75
C ASN A 216 4.37 -7.45 -9.97
N ILE A 217 3.03 -7.46 -9.87
CA ILE A 217 2.13 -6.98 -10.92
C ILE A 217 2.33 -5.47 -11.16
N SER A 218 2.34 -4.66 -10.10
CA SER A 218 2.54 -3.21 -10.21
C SER A 218 3.87 -2.86 -10.90
N LYS A 219 4.96 -3.56 -10.56
CA LYS A 219 6.27 -3.36 -11.20
C LYS A 219 6.27 -3.80 -12.65
N LEU A 220 5.60 -4.91 -12.96
CA LEU A 220 5.45 -5.39 -14.33
C LEU A 220 4.69 -4.37 -15.19
N TRP A 221 3.59 -3.81 -14.68
CA TRP A 221 2.78 -2.82 -15.39
C TRP A 221 3.48 -1.46 -15.57
N GLN A 222 4.52 -1.18 -14.77
CA GLN A 222 5.35 0.02 -14.90
C GLN A 222 6.56 -0.18 -15.82
N SER A 223 6.80 -1.40 -16.32
CA SER A 223 7.89 -1.68 -17.25
C SER A 223 7.63 -1.03 -18.61
N VAL A 224 8.65 -0.39 -19.17
CA VAL A 224 8.61 0.20 -20.52
C VAL A 224 8.19 -0.83 -21.58
N GLN A 225 8.58 -2.09 -21.40
CA GLN A 225 8.31 -3.17 -22.36
C GLN A 225 6.95 -3.84 -22.17
N VAL A 226 6.16 -3.45 -21.17
CA VAL A 226 4.84 -4.04 -20.96
C VAL A 226 3.91 -3.66 -22.10
N ASN A 227 3.07 -4.62 -22.51
CA ASN A 227 1.99 -4.39 -23.46
C ASN A 227 0.63 -4.74 -22.83
N LEU A 228 -0.45 -4.31 -23.48
CA LEU A 228 -1.80 -4.46 -22.95
C LEU A 228 -2.22 -5.93 -22.76
N LYS A 229 -1.76 -6.83 -23.64
CA LYS A 229 -2.04 -8.27 -23.50
C LYS A 229 -1.44 -8.82 -22.22
N VAL A 230 -0.16 -8.54 -21.95
CA VAL A 230 0.52 -8.97 -20.72
C VAL A 230 -0.18 -8.39 -19.49
N ALA A 231 -0.59 -7.13 -19.53
CA ALA A 231 -1.33 -6.50 -18.43
C ALA A 231 -2.68 -7.21 -18.16
N ILE A 232 -3.45 -7.53 -19.21
CA ILE A 232 -4.74 -8.24 -19.09
C ILE A 232 -4.54 -9.67 -18.59
N ASP A 233 -3.57 -10.40 -19.14
CA ASP A 233 -3.31 -11.80 -18.78
C ASP A 233 -2.82 -11.92 -17.33
N THR A 234 -2.01 -10.96 -16.87
CA THR A 234 -1.56 -10.89 -15.47
C THR A 234 -2.69 -10.53 -14.52
N LEU A 235 -3.59 -9.62 -14.90
CA LEU A 235 -4.80 -9.33 -14.13
C LEU A 235 -5.71 -10.56 -13.98
N ARG A 236 -5.96 -11.28 -15.08
CA ARG A 236 -6.76 -12.51 -15.07
C ARG A 236 -6.14 -13.58 -14.19
N SER A 237 -4.82 -13.79 -14.33
CA SER A 237 -4.07 -14.72 -13.49
C SER A 237 -4.17 -14.34 -12.01
N PHE A 238 -4.11 -13.05 -11.68
CA PHE A 238 -4.31 -12.57 -10.31
C PHE A 238 -5.73 -12.83 -9.78
N CYS A 239 -6.76 -12.61 -10.61
CA CYS A 239 -8.14 -12.92 -10.25
C CYS A 239 -8.34 -14.42 -9.97
N SER A 240 -7.79 -15.30 -10.80
CA SER A 240 -7.84 -16.75 -10.54
C SER A 240 -7.09 -17.10 -9.24
N TRP A 241 -5.91 -16.51 -9.04
CA TRP A 241 -5.14 -16.74 -7.83
C TRP A 241 -5.88 -16.29 -6.57
N ILE A 242 -6.52 -15.11 -6.55
CA ILE A 242 -7.22 -14.64 -5.35
C ILE A 242 -8.44 -15.49 -5.02
N GLN A 243 -9.10 -16.06 -6.04
CA GLN A 243 -10.19 -17.01 -5.85
C GLN A 243 -9.69 -18.30 -5.19
N GLU A 244 -8.54 -18.82 -5.62
CA GLU A 244 -7.93 -19.99 -5.00
C GLU A 244 -7.42 -19.69 -3.58
N PHE A 245 -6.77 -18.54 -3.40
CA PHE A 245 -6.31 -18.07 -2.09
C PHE A 245 -7.45 -17.91 -1.08
N ARG A 246 -8.66 -17.58 -1.53
CA ARG A 246 -9.84 -17.56 -0.66
C ARG A 246 -10.20 -18.95 -0.12
N ASN A 247 -9.94 -20.00 -0.87
CA ASN A 247 -10.31 -21.37 -0.49
C ASN A 247 -9.24 -22.04 0.37
N THR A 248 -7.96 -21.82 0.08
CA THR A 248 -6.84 -22.54 0.72
C THR A 248 -5.85 -21.62 1.42
N GLY A 249 -5.83 -20.34 1.06
CA GLY A 249 -4.82 -19.38 1.49
C GLY A 249 -4.89 -19.04 2.98
N PHE A 250 -6.08 -19.01 3.58
CA PHE A 250 -6.22 -18.75 5.02
C PHE A 250 -5.60 -19.88 5.85
N ASP A 251 -5.97 -21.14 5.60
CA ASP A 251 -5.43 -22.29 6.32
C ASP A 251 -3.92 -22.42 6.11
N ASN A 252 -3.45 -22.19 4.88
CA ASN A 252 -2.02 -22.13 4.59
C ASN A 252 -1.32 -21.02 5.38
N SER A 253 -1.91 -19.82 5.46
CA SER A 253 -1.36 -18.70 6.23
C SER A 253 -1.30 -19.01 7.72
N VAL A 254 -2.32 -19.68 8.26
CA VAL A 254 -2.33 -20.13 9.67
C VAL A 254 -1.23 -21.17 9.92
N ALA A 255 -1.06 -22.14 9.02
CA ALA A 255 0.01 -23.13 9.13
C ALA A 255 1.40 -22.47 9.08
N GLN A 256 1.61 -21.52 8.15
CA GLN A 256 2.87 -20.77 8.09
C GLN A 256 3.09 -19.90 9.34
N ALA A 257 2.03 -19.27 9.87
CA ALA A 257 2.11 -18.48 11.10
C ALA A 257 2.51 -19.33 12.32
N ARG A 258 2.06 -20.59 12.41
CA ARG A 258 2.51 -21.52 13.47
C ARG A 258 4.00 -21.83 13.35
N LEU A 259 4.45 -22.20 12.14
CA LEU A 259 5.87 -22.46 11.88
C LEU A 259 6.74 -21.22 12.11
N PHE A 260 6.19 -20.03 11.87
CA PHE A 260 6.85 -18.76 12.12
C PHE A 260 7.03 -18.53 13.62
N VAL A 261 5.96 -18.73 14.42
CA VAL A 261 6.01 -18.64 15.89
C VAL A 261 6.99 -19.65 16.47
N GLU A 262 6.99 -20.90 16.00
CA GLU A 262 7.91 -21.96 16.45
C GLU A 262 9.39 -21.63 16.23
N LYS A 263 9.70 -20.80 15.21
CA LYS A 263 11.06 -20.37 14.88
C LYS A 263 11.48 -19.10 15.59
N SER A 264 10.55 -18.36 16.20
CA SER A 264 10.85 -17.13 16.92
C SER A 264 11.66 -17.43 18.17
N THR A 265 12.54 -16.51 18.55
CA THR A 265 13.25 -16.55 19.83
C THR A 265 12.35 -16.19 21.02
N PHE A 266 11.15 -15.65 20.76
CA PHE A 266 10.18 -15.25 21.76
C PHE A 266 9.06 -16.27 21.94
N GLU A 267 8.56 -16.41 23.16
CA GLU A 267 7.39 -17.23 23.46
C GLU A 267 6.12 -16.48 23.05
N ILE A 268 5.51 -16.92 21.94
CA ILE A 268 4.33 -16.28 21.35
C ILE A 268 3.16 -17.26 21.31
N GLU A 269 1.95 -16.76 21.55
CA GLU A 269 0.72 -17.57 21.44
C GLU A 269 0.57 -18.09 19.99
N SER A 270 0.35 -19.39 19.85
CA SER A 270 0.11 -20.04 18.55
C SER A 270 -1.37 -20.34 18.30
N GLN A 271 -2.28 -19.79 19.11
CA GLN A 271 -3.71 -20.04 19.03
C GLN A 271 -4.48 -18.72 19.01
N PHE A 272 -5.64 -18.75 18.34
CA PHE A 272 -6.56 -17.62 18.34
C PHE A 272 -7.15 -17.43 19.74
N LYS A 273 -7.33 -16.17 20.15
CA LYS A 273 -7.95 -15.85 21.44
C LYS A 273 -9.41 -16.26 21.41
N GLU A 274 -9.82 -17.07 22.37
CA GLU A 274 -11.24 -17.40 22.54
C GLU A 274 -12.02 -16.14 22.90
N LYS A 275 -12.96 -15.74 22.04
CA LYS A 275 -13.89 -14.67 22.37
C LYS A 275 -14.74 -15.12 23.55
N ARG A 276 -14.55 -14.45 24.70
CA ARG A 276 -15.34 -14.70 25.91
C ARG A 276 -16.82 -14.56 25.57
N THR A 277 -17.58 -15.65 25.69
CA THR A 277 -19.03 -15.60 25.46
C THR A 277 -19.65 -14.71 26.51
N ALA A 278 -20.30 -13.63 26.09
CA ALA A 278 -21.06 -12.79 27.00
C ALA A 278 -22.18 -13.64 27.60
N ARG A 279 -22.24 -13.69 28.93
CA ARG A 279 -23.28 -14.41 29.66
C ARG A 279 -24.21 -13.40 30.31
N LYS A 280 -25.51 -13.58 30.15
CA LYS A 280 -26.50 -12.74 30.83
C LYS A 280 -26.69 -13.28 32.24
N LYS A 281 -26.24 -12.52 33.24
CA LYS A 281 -26.46 -12.86 34.65
C LYS A 281 -27.96 -12.86 34.93
N ARG A 282 -28.56 -14.02 35.21
CA ARG A 282 -29.93 -14.09 35.75
C ARG A 282 -29.82 -13.92 37.27
N MET A 283 -30.50 -12.91 37.84
CA MET A 283 -30.64 -12.82 39.29
C MET A 283 -31.86 -13.64 39.75
N PHE A 284 -31.68 -14.33 40.87
CA PHE A 284 -32.63 -15.15 41.63
C PHE A 284 -32.97 -16.54 41.07
N GLY A 285 -32.04 -17.47 41.27
CA GLY A 285 -32.27 -18.92 41.26
C GLY A 285 -30.95 -19.64 41.52
N TYR A 286 -30.82 -20.35 42.65
CA TYR A 286 -29.55 -20.95 43.10
C TYR A 286 -29.06 -22.13 42.24
N GLU A 287 -29.83 -22.57 41.23
CA GLU A 287 -29.56 -23.82 40.48
C GLU A 287 -29.47 -23.66 38.95
N HIS A 288 -29.41 -22.44 38.40
CA HIS A 288 -29.35 -22.27 36.95
C HIS A 288 -27.96 -21.90 36.43
N ILE A 289 -27.49 -22.66 35.43
CA ILE A 289 -26.29 -22.37 34.65
C ILE A 289 -26.59 -21.18 33.72
N ASP A 290 -25.73 -20.16 33.73
CA ASP A 290 -25.86 -19.00 32.84
C ASP A 290 -25.83 -19.44 31.35
N GLU A 291 -26.84 -19.05 30.59
CA GLU A 291 -26.91 -19.32 29.15
C GLU A 291 -25.99 -18.35 28.36
N PRO A 292 -25.26 -18.85 27.35
CA PRO A 292 -24.49 -18.01 26.44
C PRO A 292 -25.45 -17.10 25.66
N ILE A 293 -25.12 -15.81 25.56
CA ILE A 293 -25.85 -14.90 24.66
C ILE A 293 -25.52 -15.35 23.23
N GLN A 294 -26.48 -15.96 22.55
CA GLN A 294 -26.40 -16.18 21.10
C GLN A 294 -26.43 -14.81 20.42
N SER A 295 -25.29 -14.38 19.88
CA SER A 295 -25.25 -13.22 19.00
C SER A 295 -26.04 -13.59 17.74
N PHE A 296 -27.26 -13.04 17.62
CA PHE A 296 -27.92 -12.99 16.32
C PHE A 296 -27.03 -12.18 15.38
N GLU A 297 -26.73 -12.76 14.22
CA GLU A 297 -26.00 -12.15 13.12
C GLU A 297 -26.66 -10.83 12.70
N MET A 298 -25.83 -9.78 12.58
CA MET A 298 -26.01 -8.65 11.65
C MET A 298 -24.63 -8.19 11.19
#